data_AF-A0A345SU06-F1
#
_entry.id   AF-A0A345SU06-F1
#
_cell.length_a   1.000
_cell.length_b   1.000
_cell.length_c   1.000
_cell.angle_alpha   90.00
_cell.angle_beta   90.00
_cell.angle_gamma   90.00
#
_symmetry.space_group_name_H-M   'P 1'
#
loop_
_entity.id
_entity.type
_entity.pdbx_description
1 polymer ?
#
loop_
_entity_poly.entity_id
_entity_poly.type
_entity_poly.pdbx_seq_one_letter_code
_entity_poly.pdbx_strand_id
1 'polypeptide(L)'
;MTAPQRRKARANGEGTIYQRKDGRWEATGYVLAANGTRKRVRVYGTTRKNAADKLAEKIADSNRGLPVATADSTVGDYLTYWLGSVAIHRLRENTHTRYATCVRLHLIPGLGTKKIARLTAKDVRTFLDRLRTTCQCCTQGLDTERKKCCAIGECCQKRLSALTVTYVHSVLKSALEHAVREDELPRNVARNVKTTTQRPRRFPPLTASEVRQFLDAARADRLDALYELALRTGLRKGELLGLHWEDLDLTTGTANIRRSLQRTRTAGLTQLPTKTRASERRIALPTECIDSLQEHKERQDTERENAGPDWRDNGLVFTTPIGRPLDPANLTRRFRSFLGRAGLRRIRFHDLRHSTATLLLEQGVDLVVIKELLGHAHIGVTAGVYTHVRLRLQRQAIDTLGNALGPTDDDPDAPPAATVIR
;
A
#
# COMPACT_ATOMS: atom_id res chain seq x y z
N MET A 1 31.97 -37.78 68.38
CA MET A 1 30.65 -37.41 67.81
C MET A 1 30.86 -36.29 66.82
N THR A 2 30.79 -36.58 65.52
CA THR A 2 31.05 -35.64 64.43
C THR A 2 29.81 -34.75 64.25
N ALA A 3 29.95 -33.43 64.42
CA ALA A 3 28.85 -32.49 64.25
C ALA A 3 28.29 -32.55 62.81
N PRO A 4 26.96 -32.56 62.61
CA PRO A 4 26.39 -32.61 61.28
C PRO A 4 26.61 -31.28 60.55
N GLN A 5 27.23 -31.33 59.36
CA GLN A 5 27.36 -30.18 58.47
C GLN A 5 25.97 -29.60 58.17
N ARG A 6 25.69 -28.38 58.64
CA ARG A 6 24.49 -27.61 58.25
C ARG A 6 24.46 -27.48 56.73
N ARG A 7 23.51 -28.14 56.07
CA ARG A 7 23.18 -27.90 54.66
C ARG A 7 22.87 -26.40 54.51
N LYS A 8 23.70 -25.66 53.77
CA LYS A 8 23.39 -24.28 53.36
C LYS A 8 22.00 -24.27 52.73
N ALA A 9 21.04 -23.63 53.40
CA ALA A 9 19.74 -23.35 52.82
C ALA A 9 19.96 -22.42 51.61
N ARG A 10 19.42 -22.81 50.46
CA ARG A 10 19.57 -22.05 49.21
C ARG A 10 18.77 -20.76 49.31
N ALA A 11 19.27 -19.68 48.72
CA ALA A 11 18.53 -18.43 48.68
C ALA A 11 17.30 -18.58 47.77
N ASN A 12 16.21 -17.88 48.13
CA ASN A 12 14.97 -17.91 47.35
C ASN A 12 15.24 -17.40 45.92
N GLY A 13 15.11 -18.30 44.93
CA GLY A 13 15.26 -17.97 43.51
C GLY A 13 16.49 -18.57 42.80
N GLU A 14 17.43 -19.20 43.52
CA GLU A 14 18.65 -19.79 42.92
C GLU A 14 18.39 -21.03 42.03
N GLY A 15 17.19 -21.59 42.10
CA GLY A 15 16.83 -22.80 41.36
C GLY A 15 17.41 -24.10 41.95
N THR A 16 17.15 -25.21 41.27
CA THR A 16 17.56 -26.55 41.68
C THR A 16 18.42 -27.19 40.61
N ILE A 17 19.64 -27.57 40.98
CA ILE A 17 20.57 -28.30 40.11
C ILE A 17 20.83 -29.68 40.70
N TYR A 18 20.64 -30.74 39.91
CA TYR A 18 20.93 -32.12 40.29
C TYR A 18 21.34 -32.97 39.07
N GLN A 19 22.00 -34.10 39.32
CA GLN A 19 22.38 -35.05 38.29
C GLN A 19 21.28 -36.11 38.10
N ARG A 20 20.90 -36.38 36.86
CA ARG A 20 19.89 -37.38 36.50
C ARG A 20 20.49 -38.78 36.41
N LYS A 21 19.62 -39.79 36.38
CA LYS A 21 20.00 -41.21 36.19
C LYS A 21 20.74 -41.49 34.87
N ASP A 22 20.59 -40.62 33.87
CA ASP A 22 21.24 -40.71 32.55
C ASP A 22 22.60 -39.98 32.48
N GLY A 23 23.15 -39.57 33.63
CA GLY A 23 24.45 -38.90 33.73
C GLY A 23 24.43 -37.39 33.42
N ARG A 24 23.34 -36.85 32.84
CA ARG A 24 23.20 -35.41 32.53
C ARG A 24 22.84 -34.58 33.76
N TRP A 25 23.30 -33.33 33.78
CA TRP A 25 22.93 -32.37 34.81
C TRP A 25 21.67 -31.60 34.39
N GLU A 26 20.68 -31.55 35.28
CA GLU A 26 19.43 -30.79 35.13
C GLU A 26 19.43 -29.61 36.10
N ALA A 27 19.23 -28.40 35.58
CA ALA A 27 19.07 -27.18 36.35
C ALA A 27 17.68 -26.59 36.10
N THR A 28 16.93 -26.30 37.16
CA THR A 28 15.56 -25.78 37.07
C THR A 28 15.43 -24.47 37.83
N GLY A 29 14.78 -23.46 37.27
CA GLY A 29 14.54 -22.17 37.94
C GLY A 29 13.28 -21.50 37.42
N TYR A 30 12.88 -20.40 38.06
CA TYR A 30 11.73 -19.61 37.64
C TYR A 30 12.21 -18.41 36.84
N VAL A 31 11.51 -18.13 35.74
CA VAL A 31 11.73 -16.96 34.87
C VAL A 31 10.40 -16.27 34.62
N LEU A 32 10.45 -14.97 34.34
CA LEU A 32 9.30 -14.16 33.98
C LEU A 32 8.77 -14.64 32.62
N ALA A 33 7.50 -15.03 32.63
CA ALA A 33 6.72 -15.28 31.43
C ALA A 33 6.12 -13.96 30.93
N ALA A 34 5.83 -13.91 29.63
CA ALA A 34 5.22 -12.74 28.97
C ALA A 34 3.95 -12.22 29.65
N ASN A 35 3.13 -13.11 30.18
CA ASN A 35 1.89 -12.78 30.89
C ASN A 35 2.11 -12.28 32.35
N GLY A 36 3.33 -11.91 32.73
CA GLY A 36 3.68 -11.46 34.08
C GLY A 36 3.78 -12.59 35.13
N THR A 37 3.50 -13.84 34.77
CA THR A 37 3.60 -14.98 35.70
C THR A 37 5.03 -15.54 35.76
N ARG A 38 5.34 -16.35 36.79
CA ARG A 38 6.63 -17.06 36.89
C ARG A 38 6.51 -18.45 36.27
N LYS A 39 7.20 -18.70 35.16
CA LYS A 39 7.28 -20.02 34.51
C LYS A 39 8.53 -20.77 34.96
N ARG A 40 8.37 -22.05 35.34
CA ARG A 40 9.51 -22.92 35.66
C ARG A 40 10.17 -23.42 34.39
N VAL A 41 11.45 -23.09 34.19
CA VAL A 41 12.27 -23.59 33.09
C VAL A 41 13.24 -24.66 33.56
N ARG A 42 13.57 -25.59 32.66
CA ARG A 42 14.55 -26.65 32.85
C ARG A 42 15.62 -26.53 31.78
N VAL A 43 16.89 -26.61 32.16
CA VAL A 43 18.03 -26.62 31.25
C VAL A 43 18.94 -27.81 31.57
N TYR A 44 19.62 -28.31 30.54
CA TYR A 44 20.46 -29.50 30.64
C TYR A 44 21.90 -29.18 30.26
N GLY A 45 22.84 -29.80 30.96
CA GLY A 45 24.28 -29.68 30.71
C GLY A 45 25.00 -31.01 30.89
N THR A 46 26.17 -31.14 30.23
CA THR A 46 27.08 -32.28 30.41
C THR A 46 27.83 -32.20 31.74
N THR A 47 28.03 -31.00 32.29
CA THR A 47 28.62 -30.75 33.61
C THR A 47 27.69 -29.90 34.47
N ARG A 48 27.87 -29.97 35.80
CA ARG A 48 27.12 -29.14 36.78
C ARG A 48 27.25 -27.65 36.46
N LYS A 49 28.45 -27.20 36.12
CA LYS A 49 28.76 -25.82 35.76
C LYS A 49 28.01 -25.41 34.48
N ASN A 50 28.05 -26.24 33.44
CA ASN A 50 27.34 -25.97 32.18
C ASN A 50 25.82 -25.83 32.36
N ALA A 51 25.20 -26.66 33.21
CA ALA A 51 23.78 -26.55 33.53
C ALA A 51 23.47 -25.30 34.37
N ALA A 52 24.37 -24.93 35.29
CA ALA A 52 24.26 -23.70 36.10
C ALA A 52 24.36 -22.44 35.24
N ASP A 53 25.36 -22.35 34.36
CA ASP A 53 25.59 -21.20 33.49
C ASP A 53 24.39 -20.96 32.55
N LYS A 54 23.85 -22.03 31.95
CA LYS A 54 22.63 -21.98 31.13
C LYS A 54 21.40 -21.52 31.91
N LEU A 55 21.30 -21.84 33.20
CA LEU A 55 20.18 -21.40 34.03
C LEU A 55 20.35 -19.93 34.43
N ALA A 56 21.57 -19.53 34.79
CA ALA A 56 21.93 -18.16 35.13
C ALA A 56 21.69 -17.22 33.94
N GLU A 57 22.03 -17.63 32.72
CA GLU A 57 21.74 -16.88 31.49
C GLU A 57 20.23 -16.61 31.32
N LYS A 58 19.39 -17.64 31.51
CA LYS A 58 17.92 -17.49 31.41
C LYS A 58 17.32 -16.62 32.51
N ILE A 59 17.88 -16.69 33.73
CA ILE A 59 17.47 -15.81 34.83
C ILE A 59 17.93 -14.38 34.58
N ALA A 60 19.13 -14.18 34.03
CA ALA A 60 19.64 -12.86 33.65
C ALA A 60 18.81 -12.23 32.52
N ASP A 61 18.42 -13.01 31.50
CA ASP A 61 17.48 -12.57 30.46
C ASP A 61 16.14 -12.15 31.05
N SER A 62 15.59 -12.96 31.95
CA SER A 62 14.35 -12.65 32.68
C SER A 62 14.47 -11.37 33.51
N ASN A 63 15.59 -11.19 34.22
CA ASN A 63 15.84 -10.01 35.05
C ASN A 63 16.03 -8.73 34.23
N ARG A 64 16.50 -8.87 32.97
CA ARG A 64 16.53 -7.79 31.98
C ARG A 64 15.16 -7.48 31.36
N GLY A 65 14.10 -8.12 31.83
CA GLY A 65 12.74 -7.93 31.32
C GLY A 65 12.50 -8.58 29.96
N LEU A 66 13.33 -9.53 29.52
CA LEU A 66 13.10 -10.32 28.32
C LEU A 66 12.22 -11.52 28.70
N PRO A 67 10.91 -11.51 28.40
CA PRO A 67 10.04 -12.60 28.79
C PRO A 67 10.41 -13.86 28.02
N VAL A 68 10.35 -15.01 28.68
CA VAL A 68 10.41 -16.29 27.96
C VAL A 68 9.12 -16.46 27.19
N ALA A 69 9.23 -16.56 25.86
CA ALA A 69 8.09 -16.72 24.96
C ALA A 69 7.12 -17.80 25.49
N THR A 70 5.91 -17.37 25.82
CA THR A 70 4.80 -18.22 26.30
C THR A 70 3.99 -18.80 25.16
N ALA A 71 4.15 -18.26 23.94
CA ALA A 71 3.31 -18.60 22.82
C ALA A 71 3.50 -20.06 22.38
N ASP A 72 2.61 -20.93 22.87
CA ASP A 72 2.44 -22.30 22.38
C ASP A 72 1.61 -22.34 21.09
N SER A 73 1.12 -21.20 20.60
CA SER A 73 0.38 -21.10 19.34
C SER A 73 1.29 -21.28 18.12
N THR A 74 0.71 -21.78 17.03
CA THR A 74 1.39 -21.79 15.74
C THR A 74 1.30 -20.42 15.07
N VAL A 75 2.15 -20.15 14.09
CA VAL A 75 2.05 -18.94 13.26
C VAL A 75 0.68 -18.87 12.59
N GLY A 76 0.11 -20.01 12.18
CA GLY A 76 -1.21 -20.07 11.55
C GLY A 76 -2.33 -19.65 12.50
N ASP A 77 -2.32 -20.17 13.72
CA ASP A 77 -3.30 -19.81 14.76
C ASP A 77 -3.24 -18.32 15.08
N TYR A 78 -2.02 -17.82 15.30
CA TYR A 78 -1.81 -16.42 15.62
C TYR A 78 -2.23 -15.48 14.47
N LEU A 79 -1.90 -15.82 13.21
CA LEU A 79 -2.34 -15.03 12.05
C LEU A 79 -3.85 -15.01 11.90
N THR A 80 -4.52 -16.11 12.23
CA THR A 80 -5.98 -16.22 12.19
C THR A 80 -6.61 -15.34 13.27
N TYR A 81 -6.13 -15.43 14.51
CA TYR A 81 -6.52 -14.53 15.61
C TYR A 81 -6.28 -13.06 15.24
N TRP A 82 -5.07 -12.72 14.81
CA TRP A 82 -4.72 -11.34 14.49
C TRP A 82 -5.60 -10.76 13.38
N LEU A 83 -5.91 -11.54 12.34
CA LEU A 83 -6.80 -11.09 11.27
C LEU A 83 -8.26 -10.91 11.73
N GLY A 84 -8.76 -11.84 12.53
CA GLY A 84 -10.16 -11.89 12.94
C GLY A 84 -10.50 -10.95 14.10
N SER A 85 -9.57 -10.72 15.01
CA SER A 85 -9.82 -9.99 16.26
C SER A 85 -9.16 -8.62 16.32
N VAL A 86 -8.11 -8.37 15.52
CA VAL A 86 -7.34 -7.12 15.62
C VAL A 86 -7.38 -6.35 14.31
N ALA A 87 -6.95 -6.97 13.22
CA ALA A 87 -6.81 -6.32 11.93
C ALA A 87 -8.16 -5.85 11.38
N ILE A 88 -9.25 -6.56 11.69
CA ILE A 88 -10.59 -6.20 11.22
C ILE A 88 -11.07 -4.85 11.76
N HIS A 89 -10.71 -4.48 12.99
CA HIS A 89 -11.13 -3.22 13.61
C HIS A 89 -10.21 -2.05 13.27
N ARG A 90 -8.94 -2.32 12.95
CA ARG A 90 -7.93 -1.29 12.67
C ARG A 90 -7.73 -1.00 11.19
N LEU A 91 -8.09 -1.92 10.29
CA LEU A 91 -7.86 -1.78 8.86
C LEU A 91 -9.16 -1.53 8.10
N ARG A 92 -9.07 -0.67 7.08
CA ARG A 92 -10.13 -0.57 6.07
C ARG A 92 -10.34 -1.92 5.39
N GLU A 93 -11.58 -2.22 5.03
CA GLU A 93 -12.00 -3.53 4.50
C GLU A 93 -11.16 -4.03 3.31
N ASN A 94 -10.86 -3.17 2.34
CA ASN A 94 -10.03 -3.55 1.19
C ASN A 94 -8.58 -3.90 1.60
N THR A 95 -8.05 -3.27 2.65
CA THR A 95 -6.72 -3.60 3.19
C THR A 95 -6.78 -4.93 3.93
N HIS A 96 -7.82 -5.13 4.73
CA HIS A 96 -8.09 -6.40 5.41
C HIS A 96 -8.21 -7.56 4.42
N THR A 97 -9.00 -7.40 3.35
CA THR A 97 -9.17 -8.41 2.29
C THR A 97 -7.83 -8.79 1.65
N ARG A 98 -6.95 -7.79 1.40
CA ARG A 98 -5.59 -8.05 0.90
C ARG A 98 -4.71 -8.78 1.91
N TYR A 99 -4.81 -8.44 3.20
CA TYR A 99 -4.08 -9.13 4.26
C TYR A 99 -4.55 -10.58 4.39
N ALA A 100 -5.86 -10.81 4.44
CA ALA A 100 -6.49 -12.12 4.46
C ALA A 100 -6.05 -12.98 3.26
N THR A 101 -5.98 -12.39 2.06
CA THR A 101 -5.47 -13.07 0.87
C THR A 101 -4.02 -13.51 1.05
N CYS A 102 -3.14 -12.63 1.55
CA CYS A 102 -1.73 -12.97 1.78
C CYS A 102 -1.56 -14.05 2.86
N VAL A 103 -2.35 -13.97 3.93
CA VAL A 103 -2.32 -14.94 5.03
C VAL A 103 -2.76 -16.31 4.54
N ARG A 104 -3.94 -16.38 3.90
CA ARG A 104 -4.54 -17.64 3.41
C ARG A 104 -3.72 -18.31 2.31
N LEU A 105 -3.27 -17.55 1.32
CA LEU A 105 -2.61 -18.12 0.14
C LEU A 105 -1.10 -18.35 0.30
N HIS A 106 -0.44 -17.65 1.24
CA HIS A 106 1.02 -17.63 1.31
C HIS A 106 1.56 -17.89 2.72
N LEU A 107 1.13 -17.14 3.73
CA LEU A 107 1.74 -17.23 5.06
C LEU A 107 1.35 -18.51 5.81
N ILE A 108 0.07 -18.88 5.83
CA ILE A 108 -0.38 -20.11 6.49
C ILE A 108 0.20 -21.35 5.79
N PRO A 109 0.10 -21.51 4.45
CA PRO A 109 0.72 -22.66 3.77
C PRO A 109 2.25 -22.72 3.94
N GLY A 110 2.90 -21.56 4.07
CA GLY A 110 4.35 -21.48 4.10
C GLY A 110 5.00 -21.61 5.48
N LEU A 111 4.39 -21.02 6.50
CA LEU A 111 4.93 -20.88 7.86
C LEU A 111 3.94 -21.33 8.95
N GLY A 112 2.68 -21.61 8.60
CA GLY A 112 1.58 -21.72 9.54
C GLY A 112 1.75 -22.80 10.60
N THR A 113 2.36 -23.94 10.27
CA THR A 113 2.57 -25.06 11.21
C THR A 113 3.67 -24.81 12.23
N LYS A 114 4.55 -23.83 11.99
CA LYS A 114 5.67 -23.54 12.89
C LYS A 114 5.17 -22.83 14.13
N LYS A 115 5.66 -23.21 15.31
CA LYS A 115 5.41 -22.47 16.55
C LYS A 115 5.96 -21.06 16.44
N ILE A 116 5.16 -20.07 16.79
CA ILE A 116 5.52 -18.66 16.62
C ILE A 116 6.79 -18.30 17.41
N ALA A 117 6.93 -18.83 18.64
CA ALA A 117 8.10 -18.67 19.49
C ALA A 117 9.39 -19.29 18.91
N ARG A 118 9.28 -20.24 17.96
CA ARG A 118 10.42 -20.91 17.31
C ARG A 118 10.70 -20.36 15.91
N LEU A 119 9.95 -19.36 15.44
CA LEU A 119 10.16 -18.76 14.14
C LEU A 119 11.48 -17.97 14.13
N THR A 120 12.36 -18.27 13.17
CA THR A 120 13.65 -17.59 13.04
C THR A 120 13.71 -16.72 11.79
N ALA A 121 14.67 -15.80 11.73
CA ALA A 121 14.93 -15.02 10.53
C ALA A 121 15.34 -15.89 9.33
N LYS A 122 16.00 -17.04 9.57
CA LYS A 122 16.36 -18.02 8.53
C LYS A 122 15.10 -18.62 7.91
N ASP A 123 14.11 -18.99 8.73
CA ASP A 123 12.84 -19.53 8.22
C ASP A 123 12.10 -18.54 7.34
N VAL A 124 12.01 -17.28 7.78
CA VAL A 124 11.36 -16.22 7.01
C VAL A 124 12.07 -16.00 5.68
N ARG A 125 13.41 -15.99 5.67
CA ARG A 125 14.20 -15.87 4.44
C ARG A 125 13.94 -17.04 3.49
N THR A 126 14.09 -18.27 3.97
CA THR A 126 13.83 -19.49 3.18
C THR A 126 12.42 -19.51 2.61
N PHE A 127 11.42 -19.09 3.41
CA PHE A 127 10.04 -18.97 2.96
C PHE A 127 9.89 -17.95 1.82
N LEU A 128 10.45 -16.75 1.94
CA LEU A 128 10.36 -15.72 0.92
C LEU A 128 11.10 -16.12 -0.36
N ASP A 129 12.24 -16.80 -0.25
CA ASP A 129 13.00 -17.30 -1.40
C ASP A 129 12.23 -18.40 -2.14
N ARG A 130 11.58 -19.32 -1.41
CA ARG A 130 10.67 -20.30 -1.99
C ARG A 130 9.50 -19.62 -2.70
N LEU A 131 8.85 -18.62 -2.10
CA LEU A 131 7.76 -17.88 -2.75
C LEU A 131 8.16 -17.22 -4.09
N ARG A 132 9.44 -16.85 -4.25
CA ARG A 132 9.96 -16.26 -5.50
C ARG A 132 10.12 -17.28 -6.61
N THR A 133 10.43 -18.54 -6.29
CA THR A 133 10.74 -19.58 -7.27
C THR A 133 9.55 -20.50 -7.55
N THR A 134 8.62 -20.61 -6.60
CA THR A 134 7.47 -21.50 -6.71
C THR A 134 6.35 -20.94 -7.61
N CYS A 135 5.89 -21.79 -8.53
CA CYS A 135 4.72 -21.51 -9.36
C CYS A 135 3.43 -21.50 -8.54
N GLN A 136 2.74 -20.36 -8.55
CA GLN A 136 1.50 -20.19 -7.78
C GLN A 136 0.33 -20.99 -8.32
N CYS A 137 0.32 -21.27 -9.63
CA CYS A 137 -0.69 -22.13 -10.23
C CYS A 137 -0.62 -23.54 -9.65
N CYS A 138 0.57 -24.13 -9.64
CA CYS A 138 0.76 -25.49 -9.15
C CYS A 138 0.53 -25.59 -7.64
N THR A 139 1.01 -24.59 -6.85
CA THR A 139 0.82 -24.59 -5.39
C THR A 139 -0.64 -24.41 -4.97
N GLN A 140 -1.44 -23.65 -5.72
CA GLN A 140 -2.82 -23.35 -5.35
C GLN A 140 -3.84 -24.19 -6.12
N GLY A 141 -3.40 -25.08 -7.02
CA GLY A 141 -4.28 -25.90 -7.85
C GLY A 141 -5.20 -25.07 -8.76
N LEU A 142 -4.76 -23.91 -9.26
CA LEU A 142 -5.65 -22.98 -9.98
C LEU A 142 -6.23 -23.54 -11.29
N ASP A 143 -5.54 -24.50 -11.90
CA ASP A 143 -5.93 -25.07 -13.20
C ASP A 143 -6.47 -26.50 -13.09
N THR A 144 -6.77 -27.01 -11.89
CA THR A 144 -7.37 -28.35 -11.71
C THR A 144 -8.67 -28.52 -12.49
N GLU A 145 -9.48 -27.47 -12.56
CA GLU A 145 -10.76 -27.47 -13.30
C GLU A 145 -10.59 -27.08 -14.78
N ARG A 146 -9.59 -26.28 -15.14
CA ARG A 146 -9.44 -25.72 -16.49
C ARG A 146 -8.58 -26.57 -17.43
N LYS A 147 -8.00 -27.67 -16.95
CA LYS A 147 -7.04 -28.56 -17.67
C LYS A 147 -6.02 -27.77 -18.50
N LYS A 148 -5.44 -26.71 -17.94
CA LYS A 148 -4.36 -25.95 -18.56
C LYS A 148 -3.11 -26.01 -17.70
N CYS A 149 -1.95 -25.86 -18.33
CA CYS A 149 -0.67 -25.70 -17.64
C CYS A 149 -0.36 -26.81 -16.60
N CYS A 150 -0.48 -26.57 -15.29
CA CYS A 150 0.01 -27.50 -14.27
C CYS A 150 -0.84 -28.78 -14.25
N ALA A 151 -2.08 -28.71 -14.73
CA ALA A 151 -2.99 -29.84 -14.83
C ALA A 151 -2.71 -30.77 -16.04
N ILE A 152 -1.91 -30.31 -17.01
CA ILE A 152 -1.46 -31.11 -18.18
C ILE A 152 0.01 -31.56 -18.07
N GLY A 153 0.63 -31.37 -16.90
CA GLY A 153 2.04 -31.74 -16.64
C GLY A 153 3.08 -30.66 -16.96
N GLU A 154 2.68 -29.50 -17.51
CA GLU A 154 3.60 -28.41 -17.88
C GLU A 154 3.47 -27.17 -16.98
N CYS A 155 4.50 -26.85 -16.21
CA CYS A 155 4.48 -25.71 -15.29
C CYS A 155 4.52 -24.35 -16.02
N CYS A 156 3.57 -23.45 -15.75
CA CYS A 156 3.54 -22.08 -16.34
C CYS A 156 4.58 -21.15 -15.73
N GLN A 157 5.30 -21.61 -14.70
CA GLN A 157 6.26 -20.81 -13.96
C GLN A 157 5.69 -19.45 -13.50
N LYS A 158 4.36 -19.37 -13.26
CA LYS A 158 3.69 -18.17 -12.80
C LYS A 158 4.04 -17.88 -11.35
N ARG A 159 5.18 -17.20 -11.18
CA ARG A 159 5.76 -16.82 -9.90
C ARG A 159 5.19 -15.48 -9.43
N LEU A 160 5.29 -15.22 -8.13
CA LEU A 160 4.90 -13.93 -7.56
C LEU A 160 5.88 -12.84 -8.01
N SER A 161 5.36 -11.65 -8.28
CA SER A 161 6.22 -10.47 -8.48
C SER A 161 6.99 -10.17 -7.19
N ALA A 162 8.21 -9.63 -7.32
CA ALA A 162 9.00 -9.23 -6.16
C ALA A 162 8.29 -8.20 -5.25
N LEU A 163 7.43 -7.35 -5.83
CA LEU A 163 6.56 -6.44 -5.07
C LEU A 163 5.53 -7.21 -4.24
N THR A 164 4.91 -8.24 -4.80
CA THR A 164 3.96 -9.09 -4.08
C THR A 164 4.64 -9.82 -2.93
N VAL A 165 5.85 -10.37 -3.14
CA VAL A 165 6.63 -11.02 -2.08
C VAL A 165 6.97 -10.04 -0.96
N THR A 166 7.37 -8.82 -1.32
CA THR A 166 7.62 -7.73 -0.34
C THR A 166 6.36 -7.38 0.44
N TYR A 167 5.20 -7.37 -0.23
CA TYR A 167 3.92 -7.13 0.43
C TYR A 167 3.57 -8.26 1.41
N VAL A 168 3.74 -9.54 1.02
CA VAL A 168 3.56 -10.70 1.93
C VAL A 168 4.45 -10.59 3.16
N HIS A 169 5.73 -10.22 2.98
CA HIS A 169 6.66 -9.97 4.06
C HIS A 169 6.20 -8.82 4.98
N SER A 170 5.66 -7.73 4.40
CA SER A 170 5.13 -6.61 5.18
C SER A 170 3.92 -6.99 6.05
N VAL A 171 3.05 -7.88 5.54
CA VAL A 171 1.90 -8.41 6.31
C VAL A 171 2.39 -9.25 7.48
N LEU A 172 3.34 -10.17 7.24
CA LEU A 172 3.96 -10.95 8.32
C LEU A 172 4.63 -10.05 9.36
N LYS A 173 5.42 -9.06 8.90
CA LYS A 173 6.07 -8.10 9.77
C LYS A 173 5.05 -7.35 10.63
N SER A 174 3.92 -6.92 10.07
CA SER A 174 2.86 -6.25 10.83
C SER A 174 2.22 -7.16 11.88
N ALA A 175 1.97 -8.43 11.55
CA ALA A 175 1.38 -9.39 12.48
C ALA A 175 2.33 -9.72 13.65
N LEU A 176 3.61 -9.98 13.36
CA LEU A 176 4.61 -10.26 14.39
C LEU A 176 4.91 -9.02 15.23
N GLU A 177 4.78 -7.81 14.67
CA GLU A 177 4.87 -6.58 15.46
C GLU A 177 3.74 -6.47 16.47
N HIS A 178 2.53 -6.90 16.08
CA HIS A 178 1.43 -7.00 17.03
C HIS A 178 1.73 -8.04 18.12
N ALA A 179 2.32 -9.18 17.77
CA ALA A 179 2.63 -10.24 18.73
C ALA A 179 3.62 -9.77 19.80
N VAL A 180 4.56 -8.90 19.40
CA VAL A 180 5.49 -8.27 20.35
C VAL A 180 4.77 -7.28 21.28
N ARG A 181 3.76 -6.56 20.79
CA ARG A 181 2.99 -5.62 21.64
C ARG A 181 2.08 -6.32 22.65
N GLU A 182 1.67 -7.54 22.35
CA GLU A 182 0.89 -8.40 23.25
C GLU A 182 1.79 -9.32 24.09
N ASP A 183 3.10 -9.05 24.14
CA ASP A 183 4.13 -9.83 24.84
C ASP A 183 4.27 -11.31 24.42
N GLU A 184 3.49 -11.81 23.46
CA GLU A 184 3.58 -13.18 22.92
C GLU A 184 4.97 -13.51 22.32
N LEU A 185 5.67 -12.49 21.83
CA LEU A 185 7.03 -12.60 21.30
C LEU A 185 7.97 -11.54 21.89
N PRO A 186 9.21 -11.91 22.24
CA PRO A 186 10.20 -10.93 22.72
C PRO A 186 10.71 -9.99 21.60
N ARG A 187 10.62 -10.41 20.33
CA ARG A 187 11.05 -9.58 19.18
C ARG A 187 10.44 -10.04 17.86
N ASN A 188 10.36 -9.11 16.91
CA ASN A 188 9.88 -9.37 15.57
C ASN A 188 11.01 -9.87 14.65
N VAL A 189 11.08 -11.20 14.44
CA VAL A 189 12.11 -11.81 13.60
C VAL A 189 12.01 -11.44 12.11
N ALA A 190 10.85 -11.02 11.62
CA ALA A 190 10.68 -10.61 10.23
C ALA A 190 11.37 -9.27 9.94
N ARG A 191 11.64 -8.43 10.94
CA ARG A 191 12.43 -7.20 10.78
C ARG A 191 13.88 -7.48 10.34
N ASN A 192 14.42 -8.63 10.70
CA ASN A 192 15.81 -9.00 10.43
C ASN A 192 16.02 -9.53 9.00
N VAL A 193 14.94 -9.70 8.23
CA VAL A 193 15.02 -10.16 6.84
C VAL A 193 14.87 -8.97 5.92
N LYS A 194 15.92 -8.65 5.16
CA LYS A 194 15.87 -7.63 4.12
C LYS A 194 15.18 -8.21 2.88
N THR A 195 14.21 -7.47 2.34
CA THR A 195 13.63 -7.73 1.02
C THR A 195 14.30 -6.83 -0.01
N THR A 196 14.39 -7.32 -1.26
CA THR A 196 14.92 -6.52 -2.36
C THR A 196 13.97 -5.38 -2.65
N THR A 197 14.39 -4.14 -2.39
CA THR A 197 13.63 -2.95 -2.77
C THR A 197 13.65 -2.84 -4.29
N GLN A 198 12.56 -3.26 -4.93
CA GLN A 198 12.41 -3.09 -6.36
C GLN A 198 12.21 -1.60 -6.66
N ARG A 199 12.99 -1.07 -7.62
CA ARG A 199 12.66 0.22 -8.19
C ARG A 199 11.28 0.11 -8.84
N PRO A 200 10.33 1.00 -8.53
CA PRO A 200 9.04 1.01 -9.20
C PRO A 200 9.26 1.05 -10.71
N ARG A 201 8.56 0.21 -11.47
CA ARG A 201 8.54 0.33 -12.93
C ARG A 201 8.04 1.74 -13.25
N ARG A 202 8.90 2.56 -13.82
CA ARG A 202 8.56 3.92 -14.24
C ARG A 202 7.69 3.79 -15.48
N PHE A 203 6.48 4.32 -15.41
CA PHE A 203 5.59 4.41 -16.54
C PHE A 203 5.81 5.78 -17.19
N PRO A 204 6.08 5.86 -18.51
CA PRO A 204 6.19 7.15 -19.20
C PRO A 204 4.81 7.80 -19.27
N PRO A 205 4.61 8.99 -18.66
CA PRO A 205 3.35 9.73 -18.71
C PRO A 205 2.91 10.05 -20.14
N LEU A 206 1.63 10.31 -20.37
CA LEU A 206 1.16 10.76 -21.69
C LEU A 206 1.78 12.11 -22.03
N THR A 207 2.23 12.24 -23.28
CA THR A 207 2.67 13.53 -23.84
C THR A 207 1.48 14.46 -24.10
N ALA A 208 1.72 15.75 -24.26
CA ALA A 208 0.65 16.71 -24.59
C ALA A 208 -0.07 16.37 -25.91
N SER A 209 0.62 15.81 -26.90
CA SER A 209 0.00 15.35 -28.15
C SER A 209 -0.87 14.12 -27.94
N GLU A 210 -0.39 13.13 -27.17
CA GLU A 210 -1.19 11.96 -26.81
C GLU A 210 -2.43 12.34 -25.99
N VAL A 211 -2.33 13.34 -25.09
CA VAL A 211 -3.48 13.86 -24.33
C VAL A 211 -4.50 14.54 -25.25
N ARG A 212 -4.05 15.33 -26.22
CA ARG A 212 -4.97 15.94 -27.21
C ARG A 212 -5.69 14.86 -28.03
N GLN A 213 -4.96 13.87 -28.55
CA GLN A 213 -5.55 12.72 -29.25
C GLN A 213 -6.52 11.95 -28.38
N PHE A 214 -6.19 11.77 -27.10
CA PHE A 214 -7.05 11.10 -26.13
C PHE A 214 -8.37 11.86 -25.93
N LEU A 215 -8.32 13.18 -25.70
CA LEU A 215 -9.51 13.99 -25.46
C LEU A 215 -10.38 14.08 -26.72
N ASP A 216 -9.77 14.22 -27.90
CA ASP A 216 -10.48 14.23 -29.17
C ASP A 216 -11.26 12.92 -29.40
N ALA A 217 -10.59 11.78 -29.24
CA ALA A 217 -11.23 10.47 -29.32
C ALA A 217 -12.30 10.24 -28.25
N ALA A 218 -12.16 10.88 -27.07
CA ALA A 218 -13.09 10.75 -25.96
C ALA A 218 -14.44 11.43 -26.22
N ARG A 219 -14.50 12.48 -27.06
CA ARG A 219 -15.75 13.21 -27.39
C ARG A 219 -16.87 12.31 -27.91
N ALA A 220 -16.52 11.19 -28.55
CA ALA A 220 -17.49 10.22 -29.06
C ALA A 220 -17.87 9.11 -28.05
N ASP A 221 -17.30 9.10 -26.84
CA ASP A 221 -17.64 8.14 -25.79
C ASP A 221 -18.68 8.70 -24.83
N ARG A 222 -19.64 7.88 -24.40
CA ARG A 222 -20.62 8.24 -23.36
C ARG A 222 -19.98 8.80 -22.07
N LEU A 223 -18.74 8.40 -21.77
CA LEU A 223 -17.99 8.83 -20.59
C LEU A 223 -16.92 9.88 -20.92
N ASP A 224 -17.09 10.65 -21.99
CA ASP A 224 -16.30 11.83 -22.36
C ASP A 224 -15.97 12.73 -21.15
N ALA A 225 -16.97 13.21 -20.43
CA ALA A 225 -16.80 14.11 -19.29
C ALA A 225 -16.00 13.47 -18.14
N LEU A 226 -16.11 12.15 -17.96
CA LEU A 226 -15.32 11.42 -16.96
C LEU A 226 -13.84 11.42 -17.34
N TYR A 227 -13.55 11.23 -18.63
CA TYR A 227 -12.20 11.19 -19.16
C TYR A 227 -11.55 12.59 -19.20
N GLU A 228 -12.30 13.59 -19.62
CA GLU A 228 -11.97 15.02 -19.54
C GLU A 228 -11.58 15.41 -18.12
N LEU A 229 -12.48 15.16 -17.17
CA LEU A 229 -12.28 15.49 -15.77
C LEU A 229 -11.08 14.73 -15.19
N ALA A 230 -10.90 13.46 -15.53
CA ALA A 230 -9.77 12.66 -15.06
C ALA A 230 -8.41 13.24 -15.49
N LEU A 231 -8.30 13.73 -16.73
CA LEU A 231 -7.04 14.27 -17.27
C LEU A 231 -6.77 15.70 -16.83
N ARG A 232 -7.80 16.54 -16.72
CA ARG A 232 -7.61 17.96 -16.37
C ARG A 232 -7.45 18.20 -14.88
N THR A 233 -8.06 17.35 -14.04
CA THR A 233 -8.00 17.51 -12.57
C THR A 233 -7.15 16.46 -11.87
N GLY A 234 -6.83 15.35 -12.55
CA GLY A 234 -6.03 14.27 -11.98
C GLY A 234 -6.73 13.51 -10.85
N LEU A 235 -8.07 13.53 -10.79
CA LEU A 235 -8.83 12.83 -9.74
C LEU A 235 -8.56 11.32 -9.75
N ARG A 236 -8.62 10.69 -8.57
CA ARG A 236 -8.51 9.23 -8.48
C ARG A 236 -9.76 8.59 -9.08
N LYS A 237 -9.60 7.42 -9.70
CA LYS A 237 -10.74 6.64 -10.24
C LYS A 237 -11.92 6.51 -9.26
N GLY A 238 -11.63 6.19 -8.00
CA GLY A 238 -12.67 6.07 -6.99
C GLY A 238 -13.33 7.41 -6.63
N GLU A 239 -12.60 8.52 -6.69
CA GLU A 239 -13.14 9.87 -6.45
C GLU A 239 -14.08 10.28 -7.58
N LEU A 240 -13.66 10.09 -8.84
CA LEU A 240 -14.51 10.31 -10.03
C LEU A 240 -15.82 9.53 -9.94
N LEU A 241 -15.72 8.23 -9.67
CA LEU A 241 -16.89 7.35 -9.60
C LEU A 241 -17.78 7.60 -8.36
N GLY A 242 -17.29 8.33 -7.36
CA GLY A 242 -18.02 8.68 -6.15
C GLY A 242 -18.50 10.13 -6.12
N LEU A 243 -18.33 10.88 -7.20
CA LEU A 243 -18.69 12.29 -7.29
C LEU A 243 -20.20 12.45 -7.44
N HIS A 244 -20.79 13.35 -6.65
CA HIS A 244 -22.21 13.70 -6.75
C HIS A 244 -22.41 15.07 -7.39
N TRP A 245 -23.59 15.29 -7.97
CA TRP A 245 -23.96 16.59 -8.53
C TRP A 245 -23.98 17.71 -7.49
N GLU A 246 -24.36 17.42 -6.25
CA GLU A 246 -24.31 18.40 -5.14
C GLU A 246 -22.89 18.82 -4.75
N ASP A 247 -21.88 18.04 -5.12
CA ASP A 247 -20.48 18.37 -4.87
C ASP A 247 -19.92 19.33 -5.93
N LEU A 248 -20.69 19.61 -6.99
CA LEU A 248 -20.28 20.42 -8.14
C LEU A 248 -21.01 21.76 -8.16
N ASP A 249 -20.23 22.83 -8.14
CA ASP A 249 -20.72 24.17 -8.45
C ASP A 249 -20.19 24.55 -9.84
N LEU A 250 -21.04 24.33 -10.85
CA LEU A 250 -20.72 24.62 -12.25
C LEU A 250 -20.74 26.12 -12.55
N THR A 251 -21.37 26.94 -11.70
CA THR A 251 -21.41 28.40 -11.86
C THR A 251 -20.11 29.03 -11.40
N THR A 252 -19.61 28.62 -10.23
CA THR A 252 -18.32 29.11 -9.71
C THR A 252 -17.12 28.32 -10.22
N GLY A 253 -17.36 27.21 -10.92
CA GLY A 253 -16.32 26.34 -11.46
C GLY A 253 -15.53 25.63 -10.35
N THR A 254 -16.21 25.05 -9.38
CA THR A 254 -15.54 24.33 -8.27
C THR A 254 -16.15 22.96 -7.97
N ALA A 255 -15.32 22.04 -7.51
CA ALA A 255 -15.72 20.69 -7.10
C ALA A 255 -15.23 20.32 -5.70
N ASN A 256 -16.12 19.79 -4.87
CA ASN A 256 -15.84 19.32 -3.52
C ASN A 256 -15.59 17.80 -3.50
N ILE A 257 -14.32 17.39 -3.39
CA ILE A 257 -13.95 15.98 -3.46
C ILE A 257 -14.01 15.35 -2.07
N ARG A 258 -15.15 14.77 -1.68
CA ARG A 258 -15.36 14.25 -0.31
C ARG A 258 -15.58 12.74 -0.24
N ARG A 259 -15.96 12.12 -1.36
CA ARG A 259 -16.37 10.71 -1.42
C ARG A 259 -15.49 9.91 -2.38
N SER A 260 -15.48 8.60 -2.19
CA SER A 260 -14.87 7.65 -3.12
C SER A 260 -15.74 6.40 -3.22
N LEU A 261 -16.08 6.01 -4.44
CA LEU A 261 -16.73 4.74 -4.73
C LEU A 261 -15.69 3.62 -4.85
N GLN A 262 -15.88 2.55 -4.08
CA GLN A 262 -15.02 1.37 -4.12
C GLN A 262 -15.87 0.10 -4.04
N ARG A 263 -15.41 -0.98 -4.67
CA ARG A 263 -16.00 -2.29 -4.44
C ARG A 263 -15.39 -2.89 -3.17
N THR A 264 -16.25 -3.27 -2.26
CA THR A 264 -15.97 -3.98 -1.01
C THR A 264 -16.42 -5.44 -1.16
N ARG A 265 -15.90 -6.32 -0.29
CA ARG A 265 -16.26 -7.74 -0.33
C ARG A 265 -17.62 -7.98 0.32
N THR A 266 -17.93 -7.24 1.39
CA THR A 266 -19.16 -7.43 2.17
C THR A 266 -20.35 -6.65 1.62
N ALA A 267 -20.14 -5.42 1.14
CA ALA A 267 -21.21 -4.50 0.76
C ALA A 267 -21.25 -4.17 -0.74
N GLY A 268 -20.50 -4.88 -1.58
CA GLY A 268 -20.53 -4.67 -3.03
C GLY A 268 -19.98 -3.30 -3.42
N LEU A 269 -20.70 -2.53 -4.24
CA LEU A 269 -20.29 -1.15 -4.57
C LEU A 269 -20.68 -0.22 -3.43
N THR A 270 -19.68 0.32 -2.74
CA THR A 270 -19.87 1.11 -1.52
C THR A 270 -19.23 2.49 -1.68
N GLN A 271 -19.99 3.53 -1.33
CA GLN A 271 -19.45 4.87 -1.16
C GLN A 271 -18.78 4.98 0.22
N LEU A 272 -17.53 5.43 0.23
CA LEU A 272 -16.77 5.64 1.46
C LEU A 272 -16.28 7.09 1.48
N PRO A 273 -16.13 7.72 2.65
CA PRO A 273 -15.39 8.97 2.75
C PRO A 273 -13.96 8.76 2.23
N THR A 274 -13.36 9.84 1.72
CA THR A 274 -12.00 9.77 1.15
C THR A 274 -10.98 9.22 2.16
N LYS A 275 -9.85 8.73 1.65
CA LYS A 275 -8.95 7.87 2.45
C LYS A 275 -8.30 8.57 3.65
N THR A 276 -8.20 9.90 3.60
CA THR A 276 -7.52 10.73 4.59
C THR A 276 -8.17 12.10 4.63
N ARG A 277 -8.14 12.80 5.77
CA ARG A 277 -8.61 14.20 5.89
C ARG A 277 -7.99 15.14 4.84
N ALA A 278 -6.73 14.88 4.46
CA ALA A 278 -6.04 15.60 3.37
C ALA A 278 -6.53 15.27 1.94
N SER A 279 -7.44 14.31 1.77
CA SER A 279 -8.05 13.99 0.48
C SER A 279 -9.37 14.72 0.25
N GLU A 280 -10.00 15.21 1.33
CA GLU A 280 -11.11 16.15 1.24
C GLU A 280 -10.57 17.49 0.81
N ARG A 281 -10.98 17.94 -0.37
CA ARG A 281 -10.47 19.18 -0.96
C ARG A 281 -11.47 19.81 -1.91
N ARG A 282 -11.38 21.12 -2.05
CA ARG A 282 -12.03 21.87 -3.11
C ARG A 282 -11.03 22.05 -4.25
N ILE A 283 -11.42 21.76 -5.47
CA ILE A 283 -10.61 21.99 -6.67
C ILE A 283 -11.34 22.94 -7.61
N ALA A 284 -10.59 23.76 -8.34
CA ALA A 284 -11.13 24.51 -9.46
C ALA A 284 -11.36 23.56 -10.65
N LEU A 285 -12.46 23.77 -11.35
CA LEU A 285 -12.81 23.09 -12.59
C LEU A 285 -12.47 24.01 -13.76
N PRO A 286 -11.62 23.57 -14.70
CA PRO A 286 -11.43 24.28 -15.97
C PRO A 286 -12.75 24.42 -16.72
N THR A 287 -12.89 25.49 -17.51
CA THR A 287 -14.10 25.77 -18.30
C THR A 287 -14.51 24.57 -19.15
N GLU A 288 -13.54 23.90 -19.79
CA GLU A 288 -13.86 22.75 -20.65
C GLU A 288 -14.41 21.56 -19.85
N CYS A 289 -14.01 21.40 -18.58
CA CYS A 289 -14.64 20.42 -17.69
C CYS A 289 -16.08 20.81 -17.35
N ILE A 290 -16.37 22.11 -17.17
CA ILE A 290 -17.71 22.59 -16.88
C ILE A 290 -18.63 22.30 -18.07
N ASP A 291 -18.18 22.64 -19.28
CA ASP A 291 -18.91 22.40 -20.52
C ASP A 291 -19.21 20.91 -20.71
N SER A 292 -18.18 20.05 -20.60
CA SER A 292 -18.39 18.59 -20.69
C SER A 292 -19.31 18.05 -19.60
N LEU A 293 -19.26 18.60 -18.38
CA LEU A 293 -20.14 18.18 -17.30
C LEU A 293 -21.59 18.62 -17.55
N GLN A 294 -21.83 19.77 -18.16
CA GLN A 294 -23.17 20.22 -18.56
C GLN A 294 -23.76 19.30 -19.63
N GLU A 295 -23.00 19.03 -20.70
CA GLU A 295 -23.42 18.09 -21.76
C GLU A 295 -23.69 16.68 -21.20
N HIS A 296 -22.85 16.22 -20.27
CA HIS A 296 -23.05 14.94 -19.61
C HIS A 296 -24.30 14.93 -18.72
N LYS A 297 -24.64 16.05 -18.07
CA LYS A 297 -25.87 16.19 -17.27
C LYS A 297 -27.11 16.07 -18.14
N GLU A 298 -27.14 16.80 -19.26
CA GLU A 298 -28.24 16.72 -20.23
C GLU A 298 -28.43 15.30 -20.76
N ARG A 299 -27.33 14.64 -21.13
CA ARG A 299 -27.34 13.24 -21.57
C ARG A 299 -27.87 12.29 -20.49
N GLN A 300 -27.47 12.49 -19.23
CA GLN A 300 -27.93 11.70 -18.10
C GLN A 300 -29.43 11.91 -17.86
N ASP A 301 -29.94 13.13 -18.04
CA ASP A 301 -31.37 13.43 -17.91
C ASP A 301 -32.19 12.77 -19.03
N THR A 302 -31.70 12.76 -20.27
CA THR A 302 -32.29 11.96 -21.35
C THR A 302 -32.26 10.45 -21.04
N GLU A 303 -31.17 9.93 -20.46
CA GLU A 303 -31.10 8.52 -20.02
C GLU A 303 -32.09 8.21 -18.89
N ARG A 304 -32.30 9.16 -17.98
CA ARG A 304 -33.28 9.07 -16.88
C ARG A 304 -34.70 8.97 -17.42
N GLU A 305 -35.05 9.84 -18.37
CA GLU A 305 -36.36 9.81 -19.04
C GLU A 305 -36.57 8.49 -19.77
N ASN A 306 -35.57 8.02 -20.53
CA ASN A 306 -35.63 6.76 -21.26
C ASN A 306 -35.72 5.53 -20.35
N ALA A 307 -35.07 5.55 -19.19
CA ALA A 307 -35.12 4.45 -18.22
C ALA A 307 -36.43 4.42 -17.42
N GLY A 308 -37.10 5.56 -17.28
CA GLY A 308 -38.37 5.69 -16.58
C GLY A 308 -38.35 5.02 -15.19
N PRO A 309 -39.23 4.04 -14.90
CA PRO A 309 -39.29 3.37 -13.60
C PRO A 309 -38.02 2.60 -13.19
N ASP A 310 -37.18 2.21 -14.16
CA ASP A 310 -35.94 1.46 -13.88
C ASP A 310 -34.80 2.35 -13.40
N TRP A 311 -34.96 3.68 -13.53
CA TRP A 311 -33.96 4.64 -13.07
C TRP A 311 -33.72 4.54 -11.57
N ARG A 312 -32.45 4.50 -11.18
CA ARG A 312 -32.02 4.50 -9.77
C ARG A 312 -31.32 5.80 -9.44
N ASP A 313 -32.06 6.72 -8.82
CA ASP A 313 -31.48 7.96 -8.34
C ASP A 313 -30.57 7.71 -7.13
N ASN A 314 -29.39 8.30 -7.17
CA ASN A 314 -28.37 8.25 -6.13
C ASN A 314 -27.45 9.48 -6.14
N GLY A 315 -27.81 10.53 -6.88
CA GLY A 315 -27.05 11.79 -6.95
C GLY A 315 -25.70 11.72 -7.68
N LEU A 316 -25.26 10.56 -8.16
CA LEU A 316 -23.96 10.40 -8.81
C LEU A 316 -23.90 11.11 -10.17
N VAL A 317 -22.76 11.75 -10.42
CA VAL A 317 -22.43 12.34 -11.73
C VAL A 317 -22.30 11.26 -12.79
N PHE A 318 -21.55 10.19 -12.48
CA PHE A 318 -21.27 9.13 -13.45
C PHE A 318 -21.96 7.80 -13.10
N THR A 319 -23.03 7.50 -13.82
CA THR A 319 -23.86 6.30 -13.64
C THR A 319 -23.87 5.40 -14.87
N THR A 320 -24.47 4.22 -14.76
CA THR A 320 -24.98 3.44 -15.90
C THR A 320 -26.20 4.14 -16.52
N PRO A 321 -26.66 3.72 -17.72
CA PRO A 321 -27.87 4.29 -18.35
C PRO A 321 -29.18 4.15 -17.55
N ILE A 322 -29.16 3.35 -16.47
CA ILE A 322 -30.31 3.14 -15.57
C ILE A 322 -30.05 3.75 -14.17
N GLY A 323 -29.13 4.70 -14.08
CA GLY A 323 -28.81 5.42 -12.85
C GLY A 323 -27.90 4.67 -11.87
N ARG A 324 -27.57 3.39 -12.06
CA ARG A 324 -26.75 2.64 -11.08
C ARG A 324 -25.28 3.09 -11.06
N PRO A 325 -24.56 2.92 -9.93
CA PRO A 325 -23.14 3.25 -9.85
C PRO A 325 -22.28 2.44 -10.84
N LEU A 326 -21.31 3.09 -11.48
CA LEU A 326 -20.37 2.42 -12.38
C LEU A 326 -19.37 1.56 -11.61
N ASP A 327 -19.24 0.28 -12.02
CA ASP A 327 -18.24 -0.60 -11.42
C ASP A 327 -16.81 -0.20 -11.84
N PRO A 328 -15.86 -0.02 -10.90
CA PRO A 328 -14.49 0.36 -11.20
C PRO A 328 -13.73 -0.61 -12.12
N ALA A 329 -14.10 -1.89 -12.12
CA ALA A 329 -13.54 -2.90 -13.02
C ALA A 329 -14.15 -2.77 -14.43
N ASN A 330 -15.44 -2.46 -14.54
CA ASN A 330 -16.10 -2.18 -15.83
C ASN A 330 -15.50 -0.95 -16.49
N LEU A 331 -15.31 0.14 -15.73
CA LEU A 331 -14.61 1.33 -16.24
C LEU A 331 -13.20 0.98 -16.75
N THR A 332 -12.46 0.14 -16.02
CA THR A 332 -11.11 -0.28 -16.45
C THR A 332 -11.15 -1.10 -17.74
N ARG A 333 -12.17 -1.94 -17.93
CA ARG A 333 -12.36 -2.70 -19.17
C ARG A 333 -12.73 -1.78 -20.34
N ARG A 334 -13.69 -0.87 -20.15
CA ARG A 334 -14.09 0.14 -21.14
C ARG A 334 -12.91 1.00 -21.55
N PHE A 335 -12.14 1.50 -20.58
CA PHE A 335 -10.95 2.31 -20.81
C PHE A 335 -9.90 1.61 -21.69
N ARG A 336 -9.66 0.31 -21.47
CA ARG A 336 -8.73 -0.47 -22.31
C ARG A 336 -9.21 -0.58 -23.75
N SER A 337 -10.51 -0.78 -23.96
CA SER A 337 -11.12 -0.82 -25.29
C SER A 337 -11.03 0.56 -25.96
N PHE A 338 -11.32 1.62 -25.21
CA PHE A 338 -11.20 3.01 -25.64
C PHE A 338 -9.79 3.34 -26.14
N LEU A 339 -8.73 3.03 -25.38
CA LEU A 339 -7.35 3.28 -25.82
C LEU A 339 -7.02 2.58 -27.15
N GLY A 340 -7.53 1.36 -27.34
CA GLY A 340 -7.35 0.62 -28.60
C GLY A 340 -8.03 1.31 -29.78
N ARG A 341 -9.28 1.77 -29.60
CA ARG A 341 -10.01 2.54 -30.63
C ARG A 341 -9.36 3.89 -30.94
N ALA A 342 -8.82 4.55 -29.91
CA ALA A 342 -8.15 5.84 -30.04
C ALA A 342 -6.74 5.74 -30.67
N GLY A 343 -6.23 4.54 -30.98
CA GLY A 343 -4.87 4.34 -31.49
C GLY A 343 -3.77 4.68 -30.47
N LEU A 344 -4.10 4.68 -29.18
CA LEU A 344 -3.17 5.03 -28.11
C LEU A 344 -2.54 3.79 -27.49
N ARG A 345 -1.32 3.96 -26.99
CA ARG A 345 -0.62 2.90 -26.24
C ARG A 345 -1.41 2.49 -25.00
N ARG A 346 -1.18 1.24 -24.57
CA ARG A 346 -1.85 0.69 -23.38
C ARG A 346 -1.31 1.32 -22.10
N ILE A 347 -2.18 2.02 -21.39
CA ILE A 347 -1.91 2.63 -20.09
C ILE A 347 -2.96 2.18 -19.07
N ARG A 348 -2.71 2.34 -17.77
CA ARG A 348 -3.74 2.12 -16.74
C ARG A 348 -4.53 3.40 -16.54
N PHE A 349 -5.77 3.27 -16.10
CA PHE A 349 -6.60 4.46 -15.81
C PHE A 349 -5.92 5.42 -14.80
N HIS A 350 -5.22 4.88 -13.80
CA HIS A 350 -4.49 5.70 -12.82
C HIS A 350 -3.30 6.46 -13.42
N ASP A 351 -2.82 6.05 -14.59
CA ASP A 351 -1.72 6.72 -15.28
C ASP A 351 -2.17 8.05 -15.91
N LEU A 352 -3.49 8.29 -16.08
CA LEU A 352 -4.02 9.62 -16.46
C LEU A 352 -3.63 10.67 -15.43
N ARG A 353 -3.84 10.39 -14.14
CA ARG A 353 -3.43 11.27 -13.04
C ARG A 353 -1.93 11.52 -13.00
N HIS A 354 -1.12 10.51 -13.29
CA HIS A 354 0.33 10.68 -13.40
C HIS A 354 0.68 11.60 -14.58
N SER A 355 -0.04 11.48 -15.69
CA SER A 355 0.09 12.35 -16.86
C SER A 355 -0.27 13.79 -16.51
N THR A 356 -1.40 14.03 -15.84
CA THR A 356 -1.80 15.36 -15.36
C THR A 356 -0.70 16.03 -14.55
N ALA A 357 -0.18 15.38 -13.51
CA ALA A 357 0.85 16.01 -12.68
C ALA A 357 2.22 16.12 -13.36
N THR A 358 2.54 15.26 -14.33
CA THR A 358 3.73 15.47 -15.16
C THR A 358 3.57 16.73 -15.99
N LEU A 359 2.44 16.87 -16.68
CA LEU A 359 2.17 18.01 -17.56
C LEU A 359 2.11 19.32 -16.77
N LEU A 360 1.48 19.35 -15.60
CA LEU A 360 1.47 20.52 -14.73
C LEU A 360 2.89 20.93 -14.29
N LEU A 361 3.72 19.95 -13.89
CA LEU A 361 5.11 20.24 -13.57
C LEU A 361 5.88 20.75 -14.77
N GLU A 362 5.62 20.16 -15.94
CA GLU A 362 6.22 20.56 -17.20
C GLU A 362 5.88 22.00 -17.60
N GLN A 363 4.74 22.53 -17.15
CA GLN A 363 4.33 23.93 -17.29
C GLN A 363 4.84 24.84 -16.16
N GLY A 364 5.67 24.33 -15.25
CA GLY A 364 6.24 25.12 -14.15
C GLY A 364 5.34 25.31 -12.93
N VAL A 365 4.23 24.56 -12.82
CA VAL A 365 3.34 24.65 -11.66
C VAL A 365 4.05 24.09 -10.41
N ASP A 366 3.96 24.83 -9.30
CA ASP A 366 4.62 24.47 -8.06
C ASP A 366 4.17 23.10 -7.50
N LEU A 367 5.12 22.37 -6.90
CA LEU A 367 4.90 21.02 -6.37
C LEU A 367 3.87 20.98 -5.23
N VAL A 368 3.74 22.04 -4.44
CA VAL A 368 2.74 22.16 -3.37
C VAL A 368 1.34 22.30 -3.99
N VAL A 369 1.17 23.15 -4.99
CA VAL A 369 -0.10 23.31 -5.72
C VAL A 369 -0.51 21.98 -6.36
N ILE A 370 0.41 21.28 -7.01
CA ILE A 370 0.12 19.96 -7.61
C ILE A 370 -0.23 18.92 -6.54
N LYS A 371 0.46 18.93 -5.39
CA LYS A 371 0.17 18.03 -4.26
C LYS A 371 -1.25 18.29 -3.74
N GLU A 372 -1.67 19.54 -3.61
CA GLU A 372 -3.01 19.95 -3.16
C GLU A 372 -4.08 19.56 -4.18
N LEU A 373 -3.91 19.93 -5.45
CA LEU A 373 -4.82 19.55 -6.55
C LEU A 373 -5.03 18.04 -6.62
N LEU A 374 -3.94 17.28 -6.46
CA LEU A 374 -4.02 15.82 -6.47
C LEU A 374 -4.51 15.24 -5.13
N GLY A 375 -4.41 15.92 -4.00
CA GLY A 375 -4.72 15.36 -2.68
C GLY A 375 -3.72 14.27 -2.26
N HIS A 376 -2.42 14.52 -2.46
CA HIS A 376 -1.34 13.66 -1.93
C HIS A 376 -1.04 13.98 -0.47
N ALA A 377 -1.11 12.98 0.40
CA ALA A 377 -0.76 13.14 1.83
C ALA A 377 0.72 13.54 2.04
N HIS A 378 1.63 13.06 1.18
CA HIS A 378 3.05 13.40 1.24
C HIS A 378 3.56 13.88 -0.12
N ILE A 379 4.34 14.97 -0.10
CA ILE A 379 4.94 15.57 -1.31
C ILE A 379 5.92 14.61 -2.01
N GLY A 380 6.54 13.70 -1.27
CA GLY A 380 7.45 12.67 -1.80
C GLY A 380 6.80 11.74 -2.82
N VAL A 381 5.46 11.58 -2.79
CA VAL A 381 4.71 10.83 -3.81
C VAL A 381 4.77 11.54 -5.15
N THR A 382 4.67 12.87 -5.15
CA THR A 382 4.85 13.72 -6.33
C THR A 382 6.33 13.71 -6.71
N ALA A 383 7.23 14.11 -5.81
CA ALA A 383 8.66 14.29 -6.11
C ALA A 383 9.41 13.03 -6.59
N GLY A 384 9.03 11.83 -6.10
CA GLY A 384 9.67 10.56 -6.47
C GLY A 384 9.32 10.06 -7.89
N VAL A 385 8.22 10.53 -8.47
CA VAL A 385 7.79 10.18 -9.83
C VAL A 385 8.48 11.07 -10.87
N TYR A 386 8.79 12.32 -10.53
CA TYR A 386 9.22 13.34 -11.48
C TYR A 386 10.72 13.65 -11.48
N THR A 387 11.57 12.68 -11.09
CA THR A 387 13.03 12.86 -11.15
C THR A 387 13.52 13.27 -12.54
N HIS A 388 12.81 12.87 -13.60
CA HIS A 388 13.18 13.14 -14.99
C HIS A 388 12.90 14.58 -15.45
N VAL A 389 11.93 15.27 -14.84
CA VAL A 389 11.55 16.65 -15.22
C VAL A 389 12.49 17.67 -14.56
N ARG A 390 13.27 17.24 -13.55
CA ARG A 390 14.15 18.11 -12.76
C ARG A 390 15.16 18.88 -13.59
N LEU A 391 15.81 18.26 -14.58
CA LEU A 391 16.84 18.94 -15.36
C LEU A 391 16.25 20.01 -16.28
N ARG A 392 15.07 19.77 -16.85
CA ARG A 392 14.37 20.75 -17.69
C ARG A 392 13.87 21.92 -16.85
N LEU A 393 13.28 21.65 -15.69
CA LEU A 393 12.87 22.68 -14.74
C LEU A 393 14.04 23.48 -14.19
N GLN A 394 15.18 22.82 -13.94
CA GLN A 394 16.42 23.51 -13.56
C GLN A 394 16.89 24.47 -14.65
N ARG A 395 16.89 24.03 -15.92
CA ARG A 395 17.21 24.92 -17.05
C ARG A 395 16.26 26.09 -17.14
N GLN A 396 14.95 25.85 -17.14
CA GLN A 396 13.95 26.92 -17.19
C GLN A 396 14.06 27.89 -16.01
N ALA A 397 14.32 27.40 -14.79
CA ALA A 397 14.54 28.26 -13.63
C ALA A 397 15.83 29.10 -13.76
N ILE A 398 16.91 28.52 -14.30
CA ILE A 398 18.15 29.24 -14.60
C ILE A 398 17.93 30.27 -15.70
N ASP A 399 17.18 29.94 -16.75
CA ASP A 399 16.87 30.84 -17.86
C ASP A 399 15.99 32.02 -17.37
N THR A 400 14.97 31.75 -16.56
CA THR A 400 14.16 32.80 -15.93
C THR A 400 14.99 33.70 -15.02
N LEU A 401 15.92 33.12 -14.24
CA LEU A 401 16.85 33.90 -13.43
C LEU A 401 17.81 34.72 -14.31
N GLY A 402 18.31 34.14 -15.40
CA GLY A 402 19.16 34.81 -16.37
C GLY A 402 18.45 35.99 -17.02
N ASN A 403 17.17 35.86 -17.34
CA ASN A 403 16.35 36.96 -17.86
C ASN A 403 16.11 38.05 -16.80
N ALA A 404 15.91 37.67 -15.54
CA ALA A 404 15.72 38.63 -14.44
C ALA A 404 17.03 39.34 -14.02
N LEU A 405 18.18 38.72 -14.26
CA LEU A 405 19.52 39.26 -13.98
C LEU A 405 20.20 39.85 -15.22
N GLY A 406 19.56 39.75 -16.39
CA GLY A 406 20.05 40.38 -17.62
C GLY A 406 20.05 41.90 -17.47
N PRO A 407 20.93 42.62 -18.20
CA PRO A 407 20.93 44.07 -18.16
C PRO A 407 19.54 44.58 -18.55
N THR A 408 18.88 45.26 -17.62
CA THR A 408 17.73 46.09 -17.94
C THR A 408 18.25 47.18 -18.87
N ASP A 409 17.71 47.27 -20.08
CA ASP A 409 17.88 48.41 -21.01
C ASP A 409 17.19 49.68 -20.43
N ASP A 410 17.39 49.94 -19.14
CA ASP A 410 17.03 51.16 -18.44
C ASP A 410 18.34 51.76 -17.92
N ASP A 411 19.13 52.31 -18.85
CA ASP A 411 20.12 53.33 -18.50
C ASP A 411 19.43 54.71 -18.65
N PRO A 412 18.94 55.31 -17.54
CA PRO A 412 18.32 56.63 -17.59
C PRO A 412 19.30 57.77 -17.90
N ASP A 413 20.62 57.49 -18.04
CA ASP A 413 21.66 58.48 -18.29
C ASP A 413 22.39 58.30 -19.65
N ALA A 414 21.89 57.45 -20.56
CA ALA A 414 22.44 57.38 -21.91
C ALA A 414 22.11 58.67 -22.70
N PRO A 415 23.10 59.49 -23.09
CA PRO A 415 22.83 60.71 -23.84
C PRO A 415 22.28 60.38 -25.23
N PRO A 416 21.34 61.18 -25.77
CA PRO A 416 20.71 60.88 -27.05
C PRO A 416 21.76 60.84 -28.15
N ALA A 417 21.76 59.75 -28.92
CA ALA A 417 22.62 59.58 -30.08
C ALA A 417 22.41 60.76 -31.04
N ALA A 418 23.48 61.56 -31.20
CA ALA A 418 23.48 62.70 -32.11
C ALA A 418 23.18 62.24 -33.54
N THR A 419 22.11 62.81 -34.10
CA THR A 419 21.73 62.65 -35.49
C THR A 419 22.84 63.25 -36.36
N VAL A 420 23.67 62.40 -36.98
CA VAL A 420 24.58 62.85 -38.03
C VAL A 420 23.78 62.89 -39.33
N ILE A 421 23.37 64.09 -39.70
CA ILE A 421 23.01 64.43 -41.08
C ILE A 421 24.30 64.37 -41.90
N ARG A 422 24.37 63.43 -42.83
CA ARG A 422 24.90 63.65 -44.19
C ARG A 422 24.46 62.55 -45.14
#